data_AF-A0A355GCV6-F1
#
_entry.id   AF-A0A355GCV6-F1
#
_cell.length_a   1.000
_cell.length_b   1.000
_cell.length_c   1.000
_cell.angle_alpha   90.00
_cell.angle_beta   90.00
_cell.angle_gamma   90.00
#
_symmetry.space_group_name_H-M   'P 1'
#
loop_
_entity.id
_entity.type
_entity.pdbx_description
1 polymer ?
#
loop_
_entity_poly.entity_id
_entity_poly.type
_entity_poly.pdbx_seq_one_letter_code
_entity_poly.pdbx_strand_id
1 'polypeptide(L)'
;MFDPIWKLALGLFTGILFGVLLQKGRVAKYQVILGQFLLKDWTVVKIMGMAVVVGAAGIYALLPTQTVSLHLKPLAWGGIIFGGLFFGFGMAIFGYCPGTGVAACGEGRKDAFAGVIGMLMGAGIYVVAYPPLNAFIKQFGSEGKVTLPQITGTTPWLWVITLIVLAAVFVILTRHNRHEMRTNR
;
A
#
# COMPACT_ATOMS: atom_id res chain seq x y z
N MET A 1 14.88 16.66 -15.55
CA MET A 1 15.02 17.65 -14.46
C MET A 1 15.25 16.86 -13.17
N PHE A 2 16.47 16.81 -12.66
CA PHE A 2 16.78 16.08 -11.42
C PHE A 2 16.47 16.97 -10.23
N ASP A 3 15.78 16.42 -9.23
CA ASP A 3 15.58 17.08 -7.94
C ASP A 3 16.93 17.32 -7.23
N PRO A 4 17.02 18.32 -6.33
CA PRO A 4 18.24 18.59 -5.58
C PRO A 4 18.68 17.38 -4.75
N ILE A 5 19.99 17.19 -4.64
CA ILE A 5 20.64 16.03 -4.00
C ILE A 5 20.11 15.75 -2.58
N TRP A 6 19.78 16.81 -1.83
CA TRP A 6 19.24 16.67 -0.48
C TRP A 6 17.90 15.92 -0.44
N LYS A 7 17.01 16.11 -1.43
CA LYS A 7 15.74 15.39 -1.52
C LYS A 7 15.98 13.90 -1.83
N LEU A 8 16.94 13.60 -2.69
CA LEU A 8 17.35 12.22 -3.01
C LEU A 8 17.91 11.53 -1.76
N ALA A 9 18.72 12.25 -0.97
CA ALA A 9 19.25 11.75 0.31
C ALA A 9 18.13 11.46 1.32
N LEU A 10 17.13 12.34 1.44
CA LEU A 10 15.95 12.07 2.27
C LEU A 10 15.16 10.84 1.80
N GLY A 11 14.97 10.70 0.48
CA GLY A 11 14.31 9.53 -0.10
C GLY A 11 15.07 8.24 0.23
N LEU A 12 16.39 8.25 0.13
CA LEU A 12 17.23 7.12 0.51
C LEU A 12 17.13 6.81 2.01
N PHE A 13 17.22 7.82 2.86
CA PHE A 13 17.14 7.65 4.31
C PHE A 13 15.78 7.08 4.75
N THR A 14 14.68 7.65 4.24
CA THR A 14 13.33 7.17 4.53
C THR A 14 13.09 5.77 3.96
N GLY A 15 13.66 5.44 2.79
CA GLY A 15 13.63 4.10 2.22
C GLY A 15 14.36 3.06 3.07
N ILE A 16 15.56 3.39 3.59
CA ILE A 16 16.31 2.53 4.51
C ILE A 16 15.50 2.30 5.79
N LEU A 17 14.97 3.38 6.38
CA LEU A 17 14.15 3.28 7.59
C LEU A 17 12.91 2.41 7.37
N PHE A 18 12.22 2.59 6.24
CA PHE A 18 11.08 1.77 5.85
C PHE A 18 11.47 0.29 5.69
N GLY A 19 12.59 -0.01 5.03
CA GLY A 19 13.12 -1.37 4.90
C GLY A 19 13.40 -2.04 6.25
N VAL A 20 14.06 -1.34 7.17
CA VAL A 20 14.32 -1.83 8.53
C VAL A 20 13.01 -2.12 9.28
N LEU A 21 12.01 -1.25 9.14
CA LEU A 21 10.69 -1.48 9.75
C LEU A 21 9.98 -2.70 9.17
N LEU A 22 10.06 -2.93 7.85
CA LEU A 22 9.49 -4.13 7.22
C LEU A 22 10.19 -5.42 7.69
N GLN A 23 11.52 -5.41 7.82
CA GLN A 23 12.28 -6.54 8.34
C GLN A 23 11.92 -6.82 9.81
N LYS A 24 11.83 -5.77 10.64
CA LYS A 24 11.41 -5.89 12.05
C LYS A 24 9.98 -6.42 12.18
N GLY A 25 9.08 -6.02 11.27
CA GLY A 25 7.72 -6.53 11.17
C GLY A 25 7.61 -7.96 10.63
N ARG A 26 8.72 -8.59 10.19
CA ARG A 26 8.79 -9.91 9.56
C ARG A 26 7.89 -10.08 8.33
N VAL A 27 7.40 -8.97 7.77
CA VAL A 27 6.52 -8.96 6.60
C VAL A 27 7.27 -9.24 5.30
N ALA A 28 8.61 -9.20 5.31
CA ALA A 28 9.46 -9.66 4.21
C ALA A 28 9.48 -11.21 4.05
N LYS A 29 8.91 -11.96 5.00
CA LYS A 29 8.85 -13.41 4.94
C LYS A 29 7.65 -13.89 4.11
N TYR A 30 7.93 -14.79 3.17
CA TYR A 30 6.91 -15.39 2.29
C TYR A 30 5.76 -16.04 3.07
N GLN A 31 6.07 -16.78 4.14
CA GLN A 31 5.04 -17.47 4.93
C GLN A 31 4.07 -16.51 5.64
N VAL A 32 4.51 -15.29 5.96
CA VAL A 32 3.66 -14.28 6.58
C VAL A 32 2.68 -13.71 5.56
N ILE A 33 3.13 -13.52 4.31
CA ILE A 33 2.28 -13.05 3.20
C ILE A 33 1.31 -14.14 2.75
N LEU A 34 1.76 -15.40 2.65
CA LEU A 34 0.86 -16.52 2.42
C LEU A 34 -0.16 -16.69 3.56
N GLY A 35 0.28 -16.56 4.81
CA GLY A 35 -0.59 -16.62 5.98
C GLY A 35 -1.68 -15.55 5.93
N GLN A 36 -1.36 -14.37 5.41
CA GLN A 36 -2.31 -13.30 5.14
C GLN A 36 -3.30 -13.67 4.03
N PHE A 37 -2.84 -14.22 2.89
CA PHE A 37 -3.75 -14.65 1.81
C PHE A 37 -4.65 -15.83 2.21
N LEU A 38 -4.18 -16.70 3.11
CA LEU A 38 -4.96 -17.79 3.70
C LEU A 38 -5.81 -17.35 4.90
N LEU A 39 -5.82 -16.05 5.25
CA LEU A 39 -6.52 -15.49 6.41
C LEU A 39 -6.15 -16.14 7.77
N LYS A 40 -4.99 -16.80 7.83
CA LYS A 40 -4.45 -17.44 9.04
C LYS A 40 -3.64 -16.48 9.89
N ASP A 41 -2.95 -15.53 9.25
CA ASP A 41 -2.11 -14.54 9.93
C ASP A 41 -2.58 -13.11 9.62
N TRP A 42 -3.14 -12.45 10.63
CA TRP A 42 -3.65 -11.07 10.53
C TRP A 42 -2.57 -9.99 10.76
N THR A 43 -1.31 -10.38 10.88
CA THR A 43 -0.21 -9.45 11.19
C THR A 43 -0.04 -8.39 10.09
N VAL A 44 -0.15 -8.77 8.82
CA VAL A 44 0.00 -7.83 7.69
C VAL A 44 -1.16 -6.83 7.65
N VAL A 45 -2.42 -7.28 7.82
CA VAL A 45 -3.57 -6.34 7.91
C VAL A 45 -3.34 -5.31 9.01
N LYS A 46 -2.88 -5.75 10.19
CA LYS A 46 -2.70 -4.86 11.34
C LYS A 46 -1.62 -3.81 11.07
N ILE A 47 -0.46 -4.22 10.54
CA ILE A 47 0.64 -3.29 10.27
C ILE A 47 0.24 -2.29 9.19
N MET A 48 -0.30 -2.77 8.07
CA MET A 48 -0.67 -1.90 6.94
C MET A 48 -1.84 -1.00 7.28
N GLY A 49 -2.86 -1.51 7.97
CA GLY A 49 -4.00 -0.73 8.44
C GLY A 49 -3.58 0.39 9.39
N MET A 50 -2.74 0.09 10.38
CA MET A 50 -2.21 1.13 11.28
C MET A 50 -1.34 2.15 10.55
N ALA A 51 -0.53 1.72 9.58
CA ALA A 51 0.25 2.64 8.75
C ALA A 51 -0.64 3.61 7.96
N VAL A 52 -1.76 3.12 7.39
CA VAL A 52 -2.74 3.96 6.69
C VAL A 52 -3.40 4.96 7.65
N VAL A 53 -3.80 4.53 8.84
CA VAL A 53 -4.43 5.42 9.84
C VAL A 53 -3.48 6.51 10.31
N VAL A 54 -2.25 6.12 10.71
CA VAL A 54 -1.23 7.07 11.17
C VAL A 54 -0.80 8.00 10.04
N GLY A 55 -0.65 7.47 8.81
CA GLY A 55 -0.31 8.26 7.63
C GLY A 55 -1.39 9.28 7.28
N ALA A 56 -2.66 8.86 7.29
CA ALA A 56 -3.80 9.77 7.06
C ALA A 56 -3.85 10.87 8.14
N ALA A 57 -3.78 10.50 9.42
CA ALA A 57 -3.78 11.47 10.52
C ALA A 57 -2.60 12.44 10.42
N GLY A 58 -1.40 11.96 10.12
CA GLY A 58 -0.20 12.79 9.95
C GLY A 58 -0.32 13.76 8.77
N ILE A 59 -0.74 13.29 7.59
CA ILE A 59 -0.90 14.15 6.41
C ILE A 59 -1.96 15.23 6.66
N TYR A 60 -3.12 14.87 7.22
CA TYR A 60 -4.18 15.85 7.50
C TYR A 60 -3.84 16.81 8.65
N ALA A 61 -2.98 16.41 9.59
CA ALA A 61 -2.46 17.31 10.62
C ALA A 61 -1.43 18.31 10.09
N LEU A 62 -0.64 17.92 9.08
CA LEU A 62 0.35 18.80 8.43
C LEU A 62 -0.27 19.66 7.32
N LEU A 63 -1.44 19.29 6.80
CA LEU A 63 -2.13 20.02 5.74
C LEU A 63 -2.36 21.52 6.04
N PRO A 64 -2.73 21.95 7.27
CA PRO A 64 -2.89 23.36 7.62
C PRO A 64 -1.58 24.16 7.59
N THR A 65 -0.44 23.48 7.75
CA THR A 65 0.88 24.12 7.77
C THR A 65 1.42 24.42 6.37
N GLN A 66 0.66 24.13 5.30
CA GLN A 66 1.03 24.27 3.88
C GLN A 66 2.35 23.58 3.47
N THR A 67 2.93 22.78 4.36
CA THR A 67 4.22 22.09 4.13
C THR A 67 4.04 20.83 3.26
N VAL A 68 2.80 20.34 3.10
CA VAL A 68 2.46 19.12 2.35
C VAL A 68 1.38 19.42 1.32
N SER A 69 1.62 19.06 0.05
CA SER A 69 0.62 19.12 -1.02
C SER A 69 -0.01 17.74 -1.26
N LEU A 70 -1.35 17.68 -1.32
CA LEU A 70 -2.04 16.46 -1.73
C LEU A 70 -1.95 16.30 -3.25
N HIS A 71 -1.04 15.45 -3.71
CA HIS A 71 -1.00 15.01 -5.09
C HIS A 71 -2.01 13.89 -5.33
N LEU A 72 -3.27 14.29 -5.52
CA LEU A 72 -4.36 13.36 -5.82
C LEU A 72 -4.22 12.79 -7.23
N LYS A 73 -4.20 11.45 -7.31
CA LYS A 73 -4.25 10.74 -8.59
C LYS A 73 -5.70 10.72 -9.09
N PRO A 74 -5.97 11.09 -10.36
CA PRO A 74 -7.32 11.07 -10.89
C PRO A 74 -7.91 9.64 -10.86
N LEU A 75 -9.19 9.57 -10.55
CA LEU A 75 -9.97 8.34 -10.46
C LEU A 75 -10.34 7.88 -11.87
N ALA A 76 -9.44 7.09 -12.47
CA ALA A 76 -9.68 6.42 -13.74
C ALA A 76 -10.20 5.00 -13.48
N TRP A 77 -11.51 4.79 -13.62
CA TRP A 77 -12.17 3.51 -13.29
C TRP A 77 -11.52 2.33 -14.01
N GLY A 78 -11.29 2.45 -15.32
CA GLY A 78 -10.62 1.40 -16.10
C GLY A 78 -9.21 1.09 -15.57
N GLY A 79 -8.44 2.12 -15.21
CA GLY A 79 -7.09 1.93 -14.68
C GLY A 79 -7.08 1.24 -13.32
N ILE A 80 -8.04 1.55 -12.45
CA ILE A 80 -8.13 0.98 -11.10
C ILE A 80 -8.62 -0.46 -11.14
N ILE A 81 -9.68 -0.75 -11.92
CA ILE A 81 -10.26 -2.09 -11.98
C ILE A 81 -9.30 -3.06 -12.65
N PHE A 82 -8.86 -2.76 -13.88
CA PHE A 82 -7.94 -3.65 -14.60
C PHE A 82 -6.57 -3.69 -13.90
N GLY A 83 -6.03 -2.54 -13.51
CA GLY A 83 -4.76 -2.47 -12.81
C GLY A 83 -4.77 -3.24 -11.49
N GLY A 84 -5.82 -3.08 -10.68
CA GLY A 84 -5.99 -3.80 -9.43
C GLY A 84 -6.13 -5.32 -9.62
N LEU A 85 -6.85 -5.76 -10.66
CA LEU A 85 -7.00 -7.17 -10.97
C LEU A 85 -5.66 -7.82 -11.38
N PHE A 86 -4.94 -7.21 -12.33
CA PHE A 86 -3.64 -7.72 -12.78
C PHE A 86 -2.59 -7.67 -11.67
N PHE A 87 -2.57 -6.59 -10.88
CA PHE A 87 -1.69 -6.46 -9.74
C PHE A 87 -1.98 -7.52 -8.66
N GLY A 88 -3.26 -7.75 -8.35
CA GLY A 88 -3.70 -8.79 -7.43
C GLY A 88 -3.33 -10.20 -7.90
N PHE A 89 -3.57 -10.50 -9.19
CA PHE A 89 -3.21 -11.78 -9.79
C PHE A 89 -1.69 -12.04 -9.74
N GLY A 90 -0.89 -11.02 -10.05
CA GLY A 90 0.57 -11.10 -9.93
C GLY A 90 1.02 -11.36 -8.50
N MET A 91 0.44 -10.67 -7.52
CA MET A 91 0.74 -10.92 -6.09
C MET A 91 0.30 -12.32 -5.64
N ALA A 92 -0.82 -12.84 -6.13
CA ALA A 92 -1.30 -14.17 -5.79
C ALA A 92 -0.36 -15.27 -6.30
N ILE A 93 0.16 -15.13 -7.52
CA ILE A 93 1.12 -16.08 -8.10
C ILE A 93 2.48 -15.98 -7.42
N PHE A 94 2.98 -14.76 -7.24
CA PHE A 94 4.34 -14.54 -6.73
C PHE A 94 4.43 -14.71 -5.20
N GLY A 95 3.33 -14.45 -4.49
CA GLY A 95 3.24 -14.51 -3.03
C GLY A 95 4.10 -13.48 -2.29
N TYR A 96 4.47 -12.38 -2.97
CA TYR A 96 4.98 -11.16 -2.34
C TYR A 96 4.25 -9.94 -2.85
N CYS A 97 4.13 -8.93 -1.99
CA CYS A 97 3.79 -7.59 -2.42
C CYS A 97 5.06 -6.85 -2.88
N PRO A 98 4.96 -5.82 -3.74
CA PRO A 98 6.12 -5.17 -4.36
C PRO A 98 7.15 -4.66 -3.33
N GLY A 99 6.68 -4.03 -2.25
CA GLY A 99 7.56 -3.53 -1.18
C GLY A 99 8.25 -4.65 -0.40
N THR A 100 7.53 -5.73 -0.08
CA THR A 100 8.12 -6.89 0.61
C THR A 100 9.05 -7.71 -0.29
N GLY A 101 8.80 -7.74 -1.60
CA GLY A 101 9.66 -8.42 -2.57
C GLY A 101 11.01 -7.72 -2.66
N VAL A 102 11.03 -6.39 -2.70
CA VAL A 102 12.28 -5.61 -2.66
C VAL A 102 13.00 -5.80 -1.32
N ALA A 103 12.28 -5.77 -0.19
CA ALA A 103 12.88 -6.03 1.12
C ALA A 103 13.49 -7.45 1.23
N ALA A 104 12.79 -8.46 0.74
CA ALA A 104 13.26 -9.85 0.69
C ALA A 104 14.44 -10.05 -0.26
N CYS A 105 14.49 -9.30 -1.35
CA CYS A 105 15.65 -9.24 -2.24
C CYS A 105 16.88 -8.67 -1.50
N GLY A 106 16.69 -7.65 -0.67
CA GLY A 106 17.74 -7.10 0.20
C GLY A 106 18.23 -8.08 1.28
N GLU A 107 17.40 -9.05 1.69
CA GLU A 107 17.81 -10.17 2.56
C GLU A 107 18.60 -11.27 1.82
N GLY A 108 18.76 -11.18 0.49
CA GLY A 108 19.49 -12.15 -0.32
C GLY A 108 18.66 -13.34 -0.81
N ARG A 109 17.32 -13.25 -0.79
CA ARG A 109 16.45 -14.35 -1.27
C ARG A 109 16.41 -14.38 -2.80
N LYS A 110 16.86 -15.48 -3.40
CA LYS A 110 16.92 -15.66 -4.86
C LYS A 110 15.54 -15.57 -5.52
N ASP A 111 14.50 -16.11 -4.88
CA ASP A 111 13.12 -16.04 -5.38
C ASP A 111 12.62 -14.59 -5.49
N ALA A 112 13.03 -13.75 -4.54
CA ALA A 112 12.68 -12.34 -4.52
C ALA A 112 13.38 -11.56 -5.63
N PHE A 113 14.63 -11.92 -5.95
CA PHE A 113 15.39 -11.29 -7.03
C PHE A 113 14.72 -11.49 -8.40
N ALA A 114 14.27 -12.73 -8.69
CA ALA A 114 13.53 -13.02 -9.92
C ALA A 114 12.23 -12.20 -10.03
N GLY A 115 11.51 -12.03 -8.92
CA GLY A 115 10.30 -11.20 -8.90
C GLY A 115 10.57 -9.70 -9.05
N VAL A 116 11.64 -9.17 -8.46
CA VAL A 116 12.02 -7.76 -8.64
C VAL A 116 12.36 -7.48 -10.10
N ILE A 117 13.13 -8.37 -10.75
CA ILE A 117 13.40 -8.29 -12.18
C ILE A 117 12.09 -8.35 -12.97
N GLY A 118 11.24 -9.35 -12.72
CA GLY A 118 9.95 -9.48 -13.40
C GLY A 118 9.05 -8.26 -13.24
N MET A 119 9.03 -7.65 -12.05
CA MET A 119 8.29 -6.42 -11.77
C MET A 119 8.84 -5.23 -12.55
N LEU A 120 10.17 -5.06 -12.61
CA LEU A 120 10.81 -4.00 -13.39
C LEU A 120 10.56 -4.17 -14.88
N MET A 121 10.65 -5.40 -15.40
CA MET A 121 10.40 -5.68 -16.81
C MET A 121 8.92 -5.48 -17.15
N GLY A 122 8.02 -5.96 -16.30
CA GLY A 122 6.58 -5.74 -16.45
C GLY A 122 6.20 -4.26 -16.41
N ALA A 123 6.82 -3.47 -15.53
CA ALA A 123 6.66 -2.02 -15.49
C ALA A 123 7.18 -1.35 -16.78
N GLY A 124 8.33 -1.79 -17.30
CA GLY A 124 8.87 -1.32 -18.57
C GLY A 124 7.94 -1.61 -19.75
N ILE A 125 7.44 -2.84 -19.86
CA ILE A 125 6.47 -3.24 -20.88
C ILE A 125 5.19 -2.42 -20.75
N TYR A 126 4.70 -2.21 -19.52
CA TYR A 126 3.51 -1.41 -19.27
C TYR A 126 3.69 0.04 -19.77
N VAL A 127 4.85 0.66 -19.54
CA VAL A 127 5.12 2.03 -20.03
C VAL A 127 5.04 2.10 -21.56
N VAL A 128 5.56 1.10 -22.27
CA VAL A 128 5.50 1.03 -23.74
C VAL A 128 4.10 0.73 -24.24
N ALA A 129 3.36 -0.14 -23.54
CA ALA A 129 1.98 -0.50 -23.87
C ALA A 129 0.95 0.53 -23.37
N TYR A 130 1.37 1.53 -22.58
CA TYR A 130 0.48 2.52 -22.00
C TYR A 130 -0.25 3.39 -23.03
N PRO A 131 0.37 3.87 -24.12
CA PRO A 131 -0.32 4.71 -25.11
C PRO A 131 -1.59 4.07 -25.72
N PRO A 132 -1.56 2.83 -26.24
CA PRO A 132 -2.78 2.18 -26.72
C PRO A 132 -3.73 1.80 -25.57
N LEU A 133 -3.20 1.39 -24.42
CA LEU A 133 -4.02 1.01 -23.27
C LEU A 133 -4.78 2.20 -22.67
N ASN A 134 -4.19 3.39 -22.68
CA ASN A 134 -4.82 4.61 -22.19
C ASN A 134 -6.03 5.01 -23.05
N ALA A 135 -6.00 4.75 -24.37
CA ALA A 135 -7.16 4.96 -25.23
C ALA A 135 -8.34 4.07 -24.83
N PHE A 136 -8.07 2.82 -24.46
CA PHE A 136 -9.07 1.88 -23.94
C PHE A 136 -9.55 2.24 -22.53
N ILE A 137 -8.63 2.60 -21.62
CA ILE A 137 -8.96 2.97 -20.23
C ILE A 137 -9.84 4.22 -20.19
N LYS A 138 -9.62 5.20 -21.07
CA LYS A 138 -10.46 6.41 -21.16
C LYS A 138 -11.92 6.12 -21.53
N GLN A 139 -12.23 4.99 -22.16
CA GLN A 139 -13.61 4.62 -22.50
C GLN A 139 -14.46 4.33 -21.26
N PHE A 140 -13.84 3.92 -20.15
CA PHE A 140 -14.52 3.63 -18.89
C PHE A 140 -14.79 4.87 -18.02
N GLY A 141 -14.49 6.08 -18.53
CA GLY A 141 -14.67 7.33 -17.80
C GLY A 141 -13.59 7.60 -16.76
N SER A 142 -13.37 8.89 -16.49
CA SER A 142 -12.48 9.37 -15.43
C SER A 142 -13.20 10.47 -14.68
N GLU A 143 -13.47 10.24 -13.40
CA GLU A 143 -14.16 11.21 -12.52
C GLU A 143 -13.22 12.37 -12.11
N GLY A 144 -11.93 12.34 -12.50
CA GLY A 144 -10.95 13.37 -12.16
C GLY A 144 -10.36 13.18 -10.75
N LYS A 145 -9.78 14.22 -10.17
CA LYS A 145 -9.13 14.16 -8.85
C LYS A 145 -10.19 14.25 -7.74
N VAL A 146 -10.85 13.15 -7.48
CA VAL A 146 -11.94 13.11 -6.51
C VAL A 146 -11.49 12.40 -5.24
N THR A 147 -11.75 13.01 -4.10
CA THR A 147 -11.54 12.41 -2.77
C THR A 147 -12.86 12.15 -2.09
N LEU A 148 -12.92 11.13 -1.22
CA LEU A 148 -14.11 10.81 -0.42
C LEU A 148 -14.72 12.06 0.26
N PRO A 149 -13.94 12.95 0.92
CA PRO A 149 -14.48 14.18 1.52
C PRO A 149 -15.09 15.15 0.51
N GLN A 150 -14.58 15.20 -0.73
CA GLN A 150 -15.11 16.07 -1.79
C GLN A 150 -16.41 15.54 -2.40
N ILE A 151 -16.59 14.22 -2.51
CA ILE A 151 -17.84 13.63 -3.00
C ILE A 151 -18.95 13.79 -1.97
N THR A 152 -18.62 13.59 -0.69
CA THR A 152 -19.62 13.63 0.39
C THR A 152 -19.83 15.03 0.97
N GLY A 153 -19.08 16.05 0.52
CA GLY A 153 -19.17 17.42 1.05
C GLY A 153 -18.80 17.54 2.53
N THR A 154 -18.12 16.54 3.09
CA THR A 154 -17.83 16.43 4.53
C THR A 154 -16.41 16.87 4.86
N THR A 155 -16.19 17.33 6.10
CA THR A 155 -14.84 17.62 6.61
C THR A 155 -13.95 16.37 6.56
N PRO A 156 -12.70 16.46 6.04
CA PRO A 156 -11.78 15.32 5.97
C PRO A 156 -11.49 14.64 7.31
N TRP A 157 -11.56 15.38 8.41
CA TRP A 157 -11.40 14.87 9.77
C TRP A 157 -12.45 13.82 10.15
N LEU A 158 -13.67 13.89 9.62
CA LEU A 158 -14.69 12.87 9.87
C LEU A 158 -14.26 11.49 9.33
N TRP A 159 -13.59 11.47 8.17
CA TRP A 159 -13.07 10.24 7.58
C TRP A 159 -11.86 9.72 8.35
N VAL A 160 -10.96 10.61 8.80
CA VAL A 160 -9.81 10.23 9.63
C VAL A 160 -10.28 9.62 10.96
N ILE A 161 -11.25 10.25 11.63
CA ILE A 161 -11.83 9.75 12.89
C ILE A 161 -12.52 8.41 12.65
N THR A 162 -13.31 8.27 11.58
CA THR A 162 -13.94 6.99 11.23
C THR A 162 -12.91 5.88 11.02
N LEU A 163 -11.81 6.16 10.31
CA LEU A 163 -10.72 5.20 10.12
C LEU A 163 -10.05 4.81 11.44
N ILE A 164 -9.82 5.78 12.35
CA ILE A 164 -9.26 5.53 13.68
C ILE A 164 -10.20 4.61 14.49
N VAL A 165 -11.51 4.90 14.49
CA VAL A 165 -12.50 4.09 15.21
C VAL A 165 -12.57 2.67 14.65
N LEU A 166 -12.61 2.52 13.32
CA LEU A 166 -12.62 1.21 12.68
C LEU A 166 -11.36 0.41 13.00
N ALA A 167 -10.19 1.04 12.98
CA ALA A 167 -8.94 0.38 13.35
C ALA A 167 -8.92 -0.01 14.85
N ALA A 168 -9.42 0.85 15.74
CA ALA A 168 -9.53 0.55 17.17
C ALA A 168 -10.46 -0.65 17.41
N VAL A 169 -11.64 -0.67 16.79
CA VAL A 169 -12.60 -1.78 16.86
C VAL A 169 -11.96 -3.06 16.32
N PHE A 170 -11.30 -3.01 15.17
CA PHE A 170 -10.61 -4.16 14.59
C PHE A 170 -9.52 -4.72 15.51
N VAL A 171 -8.74 -3.85 16.16
CA VAL A 171 -7.71 -4.27 17.12
C VAL A 171 -8.36 -4.89 18.37
N ILE A 172 -9.45 -4.33 18.89
CA ILE A 172 -10.18 -4.87 20.04
C ILE A 172 -10.78 -6.24 19.71
N LEU A 173 -11.48 -6.38 18.59
CA LEU A 173 -12.07 -7.65 18.14
C LEU A 173 -11.00 -8.73 17.94
N THR A 174 -9.90 -8.38 17.28
CA THR A 174 -8.80 -9.35 17.06
C THR A 174 -7.98 -9.64 18.32
N ARG A 175 -8.10 -8.83 19.38
CA ARG A 175 -7.61 -9.16 20.73
C ARG A 175 -8.60 -10.09 21.43
N HIS A 176 -9.90 -9.83 21.32
CA HIS A 176 -10.96 -10.64 21.92
C HIS A 176 -10.95 -12.08 21.40
N ASN A 177 -10.95 -12.29 20.07
CA ASN A 177 -10.83 -13.62 19.46
C ASN A 177 -9.53 -14.35 19.87
N ARG A 178 -8.45 -13.61 20.11
CA ARG A 178 -7.18 -14.19 20.56
C ARG A 178 -7.22 -14.63 22.02
N HIS A 179 -8.05 -13.98 22.85
CA HIS A 179 -8.33 -14.40 24.21
C HIS A 179 -9.22 -15.65 24.23
N GLU A 180 -10.33 -15.69 23.49
CA GLU A 180 -11.19 -16.89 23.40
C GLU A 180 -10.44 -18.14 22.94
N MET A 181 -9.59 -18.03 21.92
CA MET A 181 -8.79 -19.15 21.41
C MET A 181 -7.70 -19.64 22.38
N ARG A 182 -7.32 -18.84 23.39
CA ARG A 182 -6.38 -19.24 24.44
C ARG A 182 -7.06 -19.90 25.64
N THR A 183 -8.33 -19.57 25.90
CA THR A 183 -9.11 -20.15 26.99
C THR A 183 -9.74 -21.50 26.63
N ASN A 184 -9.88 -21.79 25.33
CA ASN A 184 -10.52 -23.00 24.82
C ASN A 184 -9.52 -24.07 24.32
N ARG A 185 -8.26 -24.03 24.81
CA ARG A 185 -7.19 -24.99 24.54
C ARG A 185 -6.59 -25.43 25.87
#